data_AF-A0A5C3PGJ8-F1
#
_entry.id   AF-A0A5C3PGJ8-F1
#
_cell.length_a   1.000
_cell.length_b   1.000
_cell.length_c   1.000
_cell.angle_alpha   90.00
_cell.angle_beta   90.00
_cell.angle_gamma   90.00
#
_symmetry.space_group_name_H-M   'P 1'
#
loop_
_entity.id
_entity.type
_entity.pdbx_description
1 polymer ?
#
loop_
_entity_poly.entity_id
_entity_poly.type
_entity_poly.pdbx_seq_one_letter_code
_entity_poly.pdbx_strand_id
1 'polypeptide(L)'
;MSCRVLLTLLLSGCAWSISTNRTIDDEKGDSVSGLVPEYTPPGAWHQGSTCSICTVHLDTEQVLDGTWHDTTHSPDDPEPRSITMRFNGTAVYVYNVIPNTIANTNTGTNLTFAIDGALVGTFTHTPSSSTEFDYNTPVHSSTDLKNQEHTLVIQTVGDTSPSLILFDYVVYTFTDDSDSPASTSSSSIQVSIY
;
A
#
# COMPACT_ATOMS: atom_id res chain seq x y z
N MET A 1 52.75 -2.43 41.97
CA MET A 1 51.32 -2.67 41.69
C MET A 1 51.06 -2.24 40.25
N SER A 2 50.96 -3.20 39.32
CA SER A 2 50.75 -2.89 37.90
C SER A 2 49.28 -3.16 37.58
N CYS A 3 48.53 -2.11 37.32
CA CYS A 3 47.12 -2.17 36.93
C CYS A 3 47.05 -2.45 35.43
N ARG A 4 46.58 -3.65 35.04
CA ARG A 4 46.35 -4.00 33.64
C ARG A 4 44.93 -3.57 33.25
N VAL A 5 44.85 -2.52 32.43
CA VAL A 5 43.59 -2.10 31.79
C VAL A 5 43.32 -3.06 30.64
N LEU A 6 42.26 -3.86 30.74
CA LEU A 6 41.79 -4.75 29.69
C LEU A 6 40.93 -3.93 28.70
N LEU A 7 41.43 -3.69 27.50
CA LEU A 7 40.73 -2.96 26.45
C LEU A 7 39.79 -3.94 25.72
N THR A 8 38.51 -3.97 26.06
CA THR A 8 37.49 -4.69 25.31
C THR A 8 37.20 -3.94 23.99
N LEU A 9 37.69 -4.46 22.87
CA LEU A 9 37.23 -4.06 21.55
C LEU A 9 35.75 -4.49 21.41
N LEU A 10 34.83 -3.53 21.48
CA LEU A 10 33.46 -3.73 21.00
C LEU A 10 33.52 -3.82 19.48
N LEU A 11 33.48 -5.05 18.96
CA LEU A 11 33.16 -5.29 17.56
C LEU A 11 31.72 -4.84 17.35
N SER A 12 31.53 -3.59 16.95
CA SER A 12 30.24 -3.11 16.48
C SER A 12 29.95 -3.85 15.18
N GLY A 13 29.16 -4.92 15.26
CA GLY A 13 28.63 -5.59 14.08
C GLY A 13 27.89 -4.56 13.23
N CYS A 14 28.27 -4.41 11.96
CA CYS A 14 27.44 -3.70 11.02
C CYS A 14 26.19 -4.56 10.80
N ALA A 15 25.04 -4.13 11.31
CA ALA A 15 23.76 -4.71 10.92
C ALA A 15 23.46 -4.23 9.50
N TRP A 16 23.20 -5.18 8.61
CA TRP A 16 22.75 -4.91 7.24
C TRP A 16 21.26 -5.20 7.19
N SER A 17 20.45 -4.24 6.73
CA SER A 17 19.05 -4.47 6.41
C SER A 17 18.88 -4.43 4.90
N ILE A 18 18.19 -5.41 4.32
CA ILE A 18 17.91 -5.46 2.88
C ILE A 18 16.47 -5.04 2.66
N SER A 19 16.25 -3.97 1.90
CA SER A 19 14.90 -3.54 1.52
C SER A 19 14.54 -4.01 0.11
N THR A 20 13.32 -4.52 -0.06
CA THR A 20 12.78 -4.98 -1.33
C THR A 20 11.39 -4.38 -1.55
N ASN A 21 11.11 -3.97 -2.78
CA ASN A 21 9.77 -3.53 -3.16
C ASN A 21 8.94 -4.73 -3.61
N ARG A 22 7.69 -4.77 -3.17
CA ARG A 22 6.71 -5.81 -3.45
C ARG A 22 5.41 -5.14 -3.89
N THR A 23 4.65 -5.82 -4.73
CA THR A 23 3.38 -5.30 -5.27
C THR A 23 2.18 -5.99 -4.65
N ILE A 24 1.08 -5.24 -4.52
CA ILE A 24 -0.28 -5.76 -4.36
C ILE A 24 -1.06 -5.26 -5.57
N ASP A 25 -1.36 -6.18 -6.48
CA ASP A 25 -2.15 -5.95 -7.68
C ASP A 25 -3.65 -5.90 -7.35
N ASP A 26 -4.45 -5.16 -8.14
CA ASP A 26 -5.90 -5.04 -7.91
C ASP A 26 -6.63 -6.40 -8.00
N GLU A 27 -6.21 -7.29 -8.89
CA GLU A 27 -6.87 -8.58 -9.13
C GLU A 27 -6.05 -9.74 -8.58
N LYS A 28 -4.74 -9.74 -8.85
CA LYS A 28 -3.83 -10.85 -8.50
C LYS A 28 -3.32 -10.77 -7.06
N GLY A 29 -3.50 -9.64 -6.40
CA GLY A 29 -3.16 -9.43 -5.00
C GLY A 29 -1.68 -9.32 -4.72
N ASP A 30 -1.32 -9.56 -3.46
CA ASP A 30 0.04 -9.44 -2.95
C ASP A 30 0.98 -10.47 -3.58
N SER A 31 2.08 -9.99 -4.16
CA SER A 31 3.13 -10.79 -4.83
C SER A 31 3.79 -11.86 -3.95
N VAL A 32 3.60 -11.83 -2.63
CA VAL A 32 4.17 -12.80 -1.68
C VAL A 32 3.11 -13.73 -1.09
N SER A 33 2.02 -13.18 -0.56
CA SER A 33 0.98 -13.94 0.14
C SER A 33 -0.18 -14.38 -0.77
N GLY A 34 -0.35 -13.75 -1.93
CA GLY A 34 -1.50 -13.92 -2.81
C GLY A 34 -2.81 -13.37 -2.25
N LEU A 35 -2.77 -12.60 -1.15
CA LEU A 35 -3.95 -11.94 -0.61
C LEU A 35 -4.39 -10.81 -1.54
N VAL A 36 -5.61 -10.88 -2.03
CA VAL A 36 -6.22 -9.87 -2.89
C VAL A 36 -6.85 -8.74 -2.07
N PRO A 37 -6.94 -7.51 -2.62
CA PRO A 37 -7.66 -6.42 -1.97
C PRO A 37 -9.13 -6.78 -1.70
N GLU A 38 -9.64 -6.30 -0.56
CA GLU A 38 -11.06 -6.39 -0.23
C GLU A 38 -11.79 -5.12 -0.69
N TYR A 39 -12.76 -5.29 -1.57
CA TYR A 39 -13.58 -4.22 -2.12
C TYR A 39 -14.95 -4.17 -1.45
N THR A 40 -15.30 -3.02 -0.89
CA THR A 40 -16.56 -2.82 -0.15
C THR A 40 -17.34 -1.59 -0.61
N PRO A 41 -18.68 -1.63 -0.60
CA PRO A 41 -19.50 -2.81 -0.35
C PRO A 41 -19.44 -3.82 -1.52
N PRO A 42 -19.66 -5.13 -1.25
CA PRO A 42 -19.67 -6.14 -2.30
C PRO A 42 -20.69 -5.83 -3.41
N GLY A 43 -20.28 -6.03 -4.67
CA GLY A 43 -21.14 -5.79 -5.83
C GLY A 43 -21.24 -4.33 -6.29
N ALA A 44 -20.60 -3.39 -5.58
CA ALA A 44 -20.49 -2.01 -6.02
C ALA A 44 -19.21 -1.70 -6.80
N TRP A 45 -18.35 -2.70 -7.01
CA TRP A 45 -17.08 -2.57 -7.69
C TRP A 45 -17.08 -3.41 -8.96
N HIS A 46 -16.34 -2.94 -9.96
CA HIS A 46 -16.19 -3.62 -11.24
C HIS A 46 -14.72 -3.92 -11.49
N GLN A 47 -14.44 -5.15 -11.96
CA GLN A 47 -13.16 -5.48 -12.59
C GLN A 47 -13.19 -4.93 -14.02
N GLY A 48 -12.54 -3.80 -14.22
CA GLY A 48 -12.74 -2.94 -15.38
C GLY A 48 -12.26 -3.56 -16.69
N SER A 49 -11.23 -4.42 -16.64
CA SER A 49 -10.71 -5.15 -17.82
C SER A 49 -11.75 -6.05 -18.49
N THR A 50 -12.78 -6.49 -17.74
CA THR A 50 -13.84 -7.37 -18.23
C THR A 50 -15.23 -6.73 -18.20
N CYS A 51 -15.33 -5.48 -17.75
CA CYS A 51 -16.60 -4.80 -17.56
C CYS A 51 -17.12 -4.21 -18.87
N SER A 52 -18.00 -4.92 -19.58
CA SER A 52 -18.58 -4.46 -20.85
C SER A 52 -19.60 -3.31 -20.70
N ILE A 53 -20.06 -3.03 -19.49
CA ILE A 53 -21.06 -1.97 -19.20
C ILE A 53 -20.41 -0.71 -18.63
N CYS A 54 -19.14 -0.77 -18.25
CA CYS A 54 -18.42 0.35 -17.66
C CYS A 54 -18.12 1.38 -18.75
N THR A 55 -18.22 2.67 -18.41
CA THR A 55 -17.93 3.75 -19.35
C THR A 55 -16.43 3.97 -19.54
N VAL A 56 -15.63 3.65 -18.53
CA VAL A 56 -14.18 3.81 -18.55
C VAL A 56 -13.55 2.52 -19.05
N HIS A 57 -12.76 2.62 -20.11
CA HIS A 57 -11.93 1.54 -20.62
C HIS A 57 -10.49 2.03 -20.73
N LEU A 58 -9.61 1.38 -19.98
CA LEU A 58 -8.19 1.71 -19.95
C LEU A 58 -7.41 0.92 -21.00
N ASP A 59 -6.24 1.45 -21.35
CA ASP A 59 -5.24 0.69 -22.10
C ASP A 59 -4.61 -0.35 -21.17
N THR A 60 -4.90 -1.64 -21.45
CA THR A 60 -4.42 -2.77 -20.65
C THR A 60 -2.90 -2.92 -20.66
N GLU A 61 -2.21 -2.31 -21.62
CA GLU A 61 -0.73 -2.33 -21.66
C GLU A 61 -0.10 -1.32 -20.68
N GLN A 62 -0.91 -0.42 -20.09
CA GLN A 62 -0.44 0.66 -19.22
C GLN A 62 -0.84 0.53 -17.75
N VAL A 63 -1.63 -0.49 -17.41
CA VAL A 63 -1.99 -0.87 -16.04
C VAL A 63 -1.23 -2.13 -15.64
N LEU A 64 -0.98 -2.31 -14.33
CA LEU A 64 -0.28 -3.50 -13.85
C LEU A 64 -1.10 -4.74 -14.21
N ASP A 65 -0.41 -5.72 -14.79
CA ASP A 65 -0.99 -7.03 -15.12
C ASP A 65 -2.26 -7.02 -16.00
N GLY A 66 -2.59 -5.89 -16.62
CA GLY A 66 -3.73 -5.70 -17.51
C GLY A 66 -5.07 -5.53 -16.81
N THR A 67 -5.08 -5.29 -15.49
CA THR A 67 -6.30 -5.21 -14.67
C THR A 67 -6.41 -3.89 -13.91
N TRP A 68 -7.63 -3.54 -13.53
CA TRP A 68 -7.91 -2.45 -12.60
C TRP A 68 -9.31 -2.65 -12.01
N HIS A 69 -9.53 -2.13 -10.81
CA HIS A 69 -10.86 -2.09 -10.21
C HIS A 69 -11.38 -0.66 -10.14
N ASP A 70 -12.63 -0.47 -10.56
CA ASP A 70 -13.28 0.82 -10.55
C ASP A 70 -14.64 0.84 -9.86
N THR A 71 -14.96 2.03 -9.36
CA THR A 71 -16.27 2.40 -8.85
C THR A 71 -16.40 3.92 -8.82
N THR A 72 -17.63 4.41 -8.81
CA THR A 72 -17.93 5.79 -8.44
C THR A 72 -18.70 5.80 -7.12
N HIS A 73 -18.28 6.62 -6.16
CA HIS A 73 -19.07 6.95 -4.98
C HIS A 73 -19.86 8.23 -5.26
N SER A 74 -21.18 8.18 -5.15
CA SER A 74 -22.08 9.32 -5.38
C SER A 74 -22.82 9.74 -4.11
N PRO A 75 -23.32 10.99 -4.01
CA PRO A 75 -24.01 11.47 -2.80
C PRO A 75 -25.21 10.64 -2.34
N ASP A 76 -25.87 9.95 -3.28
CA ASP A 76 -27.05 9.11 -3.00
C ASP A 76 -26.70 7.67 -2.60
N ASP A 77 -25.41 7.31 -2.61
CA ASP A 77 -24.97 5.98 -2.21
C ASP A 77 -25.12 5.80 -0.69
N PRO A 78 -25.63 4.64 -0.22
CA PRO A 78 -25.88 4.42 1.20
C PRO A 78 -24.60 4.15 2.00
N GLU A 79 -23.52 3.75 1.33
CA GLU A 79 -22.29 3.27 1.94
C GLU A 79 -21.07 3.79 1.16
N PRO A 80 -19.98 4.15 1.86
CA PRO A 80 -18.75 4.55 1.20
C PRO A 80 -18.14 3.40 0.41
N ARG A 81 -17.39 3.71 -0.67
CA ARG A 81 -16.59 2.71 -1.36
C ARG A 81 -15.18 2.67 -0.78
N SER A 82 -14.74 1.48 -0.38
CA SER A 82 -13.43 1.28 0.23
C SER A 82 -12.70 0.06 -0.32
N ILE A 83 -11.38 0.18 -0.42
CA ILE A 83 -10.43 -0.90 -0.69
C ILE A 83 -9.62 -1.11 0.58
N THR A 84 -9.59 -2.35 1.08
CA THR A 84 -8.78 -2.72 2.25
C THR A 84 -7.75 -3.76 1.87
N MET A 85 -6.51 -3.58 2.29
CA MET A 85 -5.42 -4.54 2.06
C MET A 85 -4.43 -4.53 3.21
N ARG A 86 -3.66 -5.61 3.33
CA ARG A 86 -2.61 -5.76 4.34
C ARG A 86 -1.27 -5.91 3.67
N PHE A 87 -0.25 -5.29 4.26
CA PHE A 87 1.13 -5.42 3.81
C PHE A 87 2.06 -5.45 5.03
N ASN A 88 3.22 -6.08 4.90
CA ASN A 88 4.26 -6.03 5.93
C ASN A 88 5.43 -5.21 5.38
N GLY A 89 5.71 -4.04 5.95
CA GLY A 89 6.74 -3.17 5.39
C GLY A 89 6.91 -1.82 6.05
N THR A 90 7.90 -1.08 5.57
CA THR A 90 8.37 0.22 6.08
C THR A 90 7.94 1.40 5.22
N ALA A 91 7.39 1.15 4.03
CA ALA A 91 6.79 2.17 3.17
C ALA A 91 5.69 1.58 2.29
N VAL A 92 4.77 2.42 1.84
CA VAL A 92 3.69 2.06 0.91
C VAL A 92 3.42 3.23 -0.05
N TYR A 93 3.15 2.89 -1.31
CA TYR A 93 2.88 3.79 -2.42
C TYR A 93 1.65 3.28 -3.18
N VAL A 94 0.63 4.11 -3.33
CA VAL A 94 -0.63 3.76 -4.00
C VAL A 94 -0.65 4.37 -5.39
N TYR A 95 -0.94 3.56 -6.40
CA TYR A 95 -0.98 3.95 -7.80
C TYR A 95 -2.38 3.75 -8.37
N ASN A 96 -2.88 4.81 -8.99
CA ASN A 96 -4.16 4.82 -9.70
C ASN A 96 -3.94 5.31 -11.14
N VAL A 97 -4.94 5.06 -11.98
CA VAL A 97 -5.10 5.79 -13.23
C VAL A 97 -6.00 6.99 -12.98
N ILE A 98 -5.58 8.17 -13.41
CA ILE A 98 -6.34 9.41 -13.21
C ILE A 98 -6.98 9.85 -14.53
N PRO A 99 -8.32 9.78 -14.64
CA PRO A 99 -9.02 10.20 -15.85
C PRO A 99 -9.24 11.72 -15.87
N ASN A 100 -9.07 12.34 -17.05
CA ASN A 100 -9.55 13.69 -17.30
C ASN A 100 -11.01 13.65 -17.83
N THR A 101 -11.32 14.27 -18.96
CA THR A 101 -12.68 14.34 -19.50
C THR A 101 -13.08 13.04 -20.20
N ILE A 102 -14.18 12.43 -19.73
CA ILE A 102 -14.90 11.35 -20.41
C ILE A 102 -16.35 11.79 -20.62
N ALA A 103 -16.86 11.64 -21.84
CA ALA A 103 -18.20 12.11 -22.20
C ALA A 103 -19.27 11.51 -21.27
N ASN A 104 -20.16 12.37 -20.75
CA ASN A 104 -21.29 11.99 -19.89
C ASN A 104 -20.90 11.25 -18.59
N THR A 105 -19.66 11.37 -18.13
CA THR A 105 -19.15 10.70 -16.93
C THR A 105 -18.50 11.71 -15.99
N ASN A 106 -18.75 11.59 -14.69
CA ASN A 106 -17.99 12.35 -13.70
C ASN A 106 -16.70 11.59 -13.38
N THR A 107 -15.57 12.25 -13.65
CA THR A 107 -14.23 11.69 -13.50
C THR A 107 -13.43 12.36 -12.39
N GLY A 108 -14.07 13.22 -11.58
CA GLY A 108 -13.43 13.77 -10.40
C GLY A 108 -13.03 12.66 -9.44
N THR A 109 -11.85 12.78 -8.84
CA THR A 109 -11.34 11.79 -7.87
C THR A 109 -11.12 12.50 -6.55
N ASN A 110 -11.60 11.90 -5.47
CA ASN A 110 -11.39 12.36 -4.11
C ASN A 110 -11.26 11.14 -3.19
N LEU A 111 -10.09 10.98 -2.59
CA LEU A 111 -9.69 9.79 -1.83
C LEU A 111 -9.14 10.17 -0.46
N THR A 112 -9.39 9.32 0.52
CA THR A 112 -8.72 9.32 1.82
C THR A 112 -7.93 8.02 1.99
N PHE A 113 -6.84 8.10 2.75
CA PHE A 113 -5.96 6.98 3.02
C PHE A 113 -5.78 6.85 4.53
N ALA A 114 -6.03 5.67 5.07
CA ALA A 114 -5.78 5.35 6.47
C ALA A 114 -4.86 4.14 6.59
N ILE A 115 -3.89 4.22 7.50
CA ILE A 115 -3.02 3.11 7.88
C ILE A 115 -3.27 2.79 9.35
N ASP A 116 -3.57 1.53 9.64
CA ASP A 116 -3.87 1.04 11.00
C ASP A 116 -4.98 1.83 11.71
N GLY A 117 -5.96 2.31 10.93
CA GLY A 117 -7.10 3.10 11.40
C GLY A 117 -6.81 4.61 11.59
N ALA A 118 -5.58 5.07 11.36
CA ALA A 118 -5.23 6.49 11.39
C ALA A 118 -5.25 7.09 9.98
N LEU A 119 -5.94 8.22 9.78
CA LEU A 119 -5.90 8.97 8.53
C LEU A 119 -4.48 9.51 8.29
N VAL A 120 -3.86 9.10 7.18
CA VAL A 120 -2.47 9.46 6.82
C VAL A 120 -2.39 10.35 5.57
N GLY A 121 -3.48 10.51 4.82
CA GLY A 121 -3.49 11.40 3.67
C GLY A 121 -4.82 11.50 2.95
N THR A 122 -4.83 12.41 1.98
CA THR A 122 -5.95 12.64 1.06
C THR A 122 -5.41 12.93 -0.35
N PHE A 123 -6.19 12.61 -1.37
CA PHE A 123 -5.89 12.96 -2.76
C PHE A 123 -7.12 13.51 -3.45
N THR A 124 -6.96 14.58 -4.23
CA THR A 124 -8.05 15.13 -5.05
C THR A 124 -7.55 15.43 -6.47
N HIS A 125 -8.42 15.16 -7.44
CA HIS A 125 -8.22 15.51 -8.84
C HIS A 125 -9.48 16.16 -9.41
N THR A 126 -9.30 17.32 -10.02
CA THR A 126 -10.32 18.00 -10.82
C THR A 126 -9.99 17.77 -12.30
N PRO A 127 -10.87 17.13 -13.08
CA PRO A 127 -10.62 16.82 -14.48
C PRO A 127 -10.31 18.07 -15.30
N SER A 128 -9.26 17.99 -16.12
CA SER A 128 -9.01 18.99 -17.16
C SER A 128 -9.88 18.73 -18.41
N SER A 129 -9.81 19.61 -19.40
CA SER A 129 -10.48 19.40 -20.70
C SER A 129 -9.79 18.35 -21.59
N SER A 130 -8.67 17.79 -21.15
CA SER A 130 -7.98 16.70 -21.85
C SER A 130 -8.85 15.44 -21.83
N THR A 131 -8.70 14.55 -22.81
CA THR A 131 -9.29 13.20 -22.79
C THR A 131 -8.28 12.13 -22.37
N GLU A 132 -7.05 12.54 -22.06
CA GLU A 132 -5.97 11.63 -21.67
C GLU A 132 -6.16 11.10 -20.25
N PHE A 133 -5.61 9.90 -20.04
CA PHE A 133 -5.51 9.25 -18.74
C PHE A 133 -4.07 9.33 -18.25
N ASP A 134 -3.88 9.69 -16.98
CA ASP A 134 -2.57 9.67 -16.35
C ASP A 134 -2.37 8.32 -15.64
N TYR A 135 -1.70 7.39 -16.33
CA TYR A 135 -1.36 6.06 -15.82
C TYR A 135 -0.22 6.09 -14.80
N ASN A 136 -0.15 5.07 -13.93
CA ASN A 136 0.91 4.92 -12.93
C ASN A 136 1.06 6.17 -12.05
N THR A 137 -0.06 6.83 -11.71
CA THR A 137 -0.05 8.07 -10.94
C THR A 137 0.00 7.77 -9.45
N PRO A 138 1.06 8.20 -8.71
CA PRO A 138 1.11 8.02 -7.27
C PRO A 138 0.10 8.96 -6.60
N VAL A 139 -0.92 8.38 -5.97
CA VAL A 139 -1.98 9.12 -5.27
C VAL A 139 -1.75 9.20 -3.75
N HIS A 140 -0.92 8.33 -3.21
CA HIS A 140 -0.51 8.37 -1.81
C HIS A 140 0.86 7.71 -1.62
N SER A 141 1.60 8.21 -0.64
CA SER A 141 2.81 7.56 -0.13
C SER A 141 2.91 7.76 1.38
N SER A 142 3.30 6.70 2.10
CA SER A 142 3.73 6.78 3.50
C SER A 142 5.06 6.05 3.64
N THR A 143 6.06 6.72 4.20
CA THR A 143 7.40 6.17 4.46
C THR A 143 7.66 6.11 5.97
N ASP A 144 8.79 5.52 6.36
CA ASP A 144 9.24 5.47 7.76
C ASP A 144 8.24 4.76 8.69
N LEU A 145 7.47 3.82 8.14
CA LEU A 145 6.60 2.93 8.89
C LEU A 145 7.45 1.91 9.66
N LYS A 146 6.87 1.37 10.73
CA LYS A 146 7.51 0.25 11.45
C LYS A 146 7.51 -0.97 10.54
N ASN A 147 8.59 -1.75 10.55
CA ASN A 147 8.65 -2.98 9.77
C ASN A 147 7.76 -4.08 10.39
N GLN A 148 6.45 -3.99 10.16
CA GLN A 148 5.42 -4.87 10.69
C GLN A 148 4.24 -4.96 9.72
N GLU A 149 3.27 -5.81 10.02
CA GLU A 149 2.00 -5.82 9.30
C GLU A 149 1.23 -4.51 9.55
N HIS A 150 0.74 -3.94 8.46
CA HIS A 150 -0.08 -2.73 8.39
C HIS A 150 -1.36 -3.03 7.62
N THR A 151 -2.44 -2.35 7.98
CA THR A 151 -3.69 -2.34 7.20
C THR A 151 -3.84 -0.99 6.51
N LEU A 152 -3.87 -1.00 5.18
CA LEU A 152 -4.20 0.17 4.36
C LEU A 152 -5.68 0.14 4.00
N VAL A 153 -6.35 1.27 4.22
CA VAL A 153 -7.72 1.52 3.75
C VAL A 153 -7.68 2.74 2.82
N ILE A 154 -8.15 2.54 1.59
CA ILE A 154 -8.37 3.59 0.60
C ILE A 154 -9.88 3.78 0.51
N GLN A 155 -10.37 5.00 0.69
CA GLN A 155 -11.80 5.28 0.62
C GLN A 155 -12.09 6.43 -0.34
N THR A 156 -13.09 6.28 -1.19
CA THR A 156 -13.60 7.36 -2.05
C THR A 156 -14.54 8.28 -1.29
N VAL A 157 -14.31 9.59 -1.36
CA VAL A 157 -15.14 10.61 -0.73
C VAL A 157 -16.07 11.24 -1.77
N GLY A 158 -17.31 10.74 -1.81
CA GLY A 158 -18.33 11.06 -2.81
C GLY A 158 -19.57 11.77 -2.26
N ASP A 159 -19.59 12.10 -0.96
CA ASP A 159 -20.78 12.55 -0.23
C ASP A 159 -21.38 13.87 -0.75
N THR A 160 -20.57 14.69 -1.43
CA THR A 160 -20.99 16.01 -1.94
C THR A 160 -20.96 16.10 -3.46
N SER A 161 -20.06 15.36 -4.12
CA SER A 161 -19.93 15.26 -5.56
C SER A 161 -19.44 13.84 -5.90
N PRO A 162 -19.88 13.24 -7.02
CA PRO A 162 -19.40 11.92 -7.40
C PRO A 162 -17.87 11.87 -7.49
N SER A 163 -17.29 10.79 -6.96
CA SER A 163 -15.85 10.55 -6.91
C SER A 163 -15.55 9.18 -7.54
N LEU A 164 -14.84 9.20 -8.66
CA LEU A 164 -14.37 8.02 -9.39
C LEU A 164 -12.99 7.60 -8.88
N ILE A 165 -12.81 6.29 -8.68
CA ILE A 165 -11.51 5.66 -8.48
C ILE A 165 -11.27 4.62 -9.57
N LEU A 166 -10.06 4.63 -10.14
CA LEU A 166 -9.53 3.59 -11.02
C LEU A 166 -8.26 3.05 -10.33
N PHE A 167 -8.44 2.06 -9.45
CA PHE A 167 -7.34 1.52 -8.65
C PHE A 167 -6.59 0.45 -9.45
N ASP A 168 -5.27 0.57 -9.49
CA ASP A 168 -4.37 -0.28 -10.29
C ASP A 168 -3.50 -1.15 -9.36
N TYR A 169 -2.60 -0.54 -8.58
CA TYR A 169 -1.76 -1.33 -7.67
C TYR A 169 -1.19 -0.55 -6.49
N VAL A 170 -0.63 -1.28 -5.54
CA VAL A 170 0.20 -0.76 -4.45
C VAL A 170 1.60 -1.34 -4.54
N VAL A 171 2.61 -0.52 -4.22
CA VAL A 171 3.97 -0.97 -3.94
C VAL A 171 4.25 -0.75 -2.47
N TYR A 172 4.79 -1.75 -1.77
CA TYR A 172 5.31 -1.59 -0.41
C TYR A 172 6.76 -2.03 -0.32
N THR A 173 7.50 -1.38 0.57
CA THR A 173 8.90 -1.73 0.85
C THR A 173 8.95 -2.62 2.08
N PHE A 174 9.44 -3.86 1.92
CA PHE A 174 9.72 -4.78 3.02
C PHE A 174 11.21 -4.76 3.33
N THR A 175 11.57 -4.67 4.61
CA THR A 175 12.96 -4.76 5.07
C THR A 175 13.19 -6.11 5.75
N ASP A 176 14.21 -6.86 5.33
CA ASP A 176 14.65 -8.05 6.04
C ASP A 176 15.70 -7.64 7.09
N ASP A 177 15.34 -7.77 8.36
CA ASP A 177 16.22 -7.54 9.51
C ASP A 177 16.93 -8.85 9.86
N SER A 178 17.75 -9.35 8.94
CA SER A 178 18.55 -10.57 9.13
C SER A 178 19.76 -10.32 10.05
N ASP A 179 19.52 -9.89 11.30
CA ASP A 179 20.56 -9.86 12.35
C ASP A 179 19.94 -9.74 13.77
N SER A 180 19.16 -10.73 14.21
CA SER A 180 18.94 -10.93 15.64
C SER A 180 20.05 -11.85 16.17
N PRO A 181 21.05 -11.34 16.92
CA PRO A 181 22.02 -12.23 17.54
C PRO A 181 21.26 -13.12 18.53
N ALA A 182 21.29 -14.43 18.28
CA ALA A 182 20.83 -15.42 19.24
C ALA A 182 21.43 -15.08 20.60
N SER A 183 20.59 -14.73 21.56
CA SER A 183 21.00 -14.50 22.94
C SER A 183 21.54 -15.82 23.46
N THR A 184 22.86 -16.00 23.33
CA THR A 184 23.56 -17.12 23.94
C THR A 184 23.53 -16.86 25.44
N SER A 185 22.55 -17.45 26.12
CA SER A 185 22.51 -17.50 27.57
C SER A 185 23.72 -18.31 28.04
N SER A 186 24.80 -17.63 28.40
CA SER A 186 25.93 -18.28 29.06
C SER A 186 25.52 -18.62 30.48
N SER A 187 25.05 -19.86 30.69
CA SER A 187 24.94 -20.40 32.03
C SER A 187 26.35 -20.62 32.59
N SER A 188 26.80 -19.72 33.46
CA SER A 188 28.02 -19.90 34.23
C SER A 188 27.79 -20.98 35.29
N ILE A 189 28.33 -22.17 35.06
CA ILE A 189 28.43 -23.21 36.10
C ILE A 189 29.53 -22.77 37.06
N GLN A 190 29.14 -22.30 38.26
CA GLN A 190 30.07 -22.18 39.38
C GLN A 190 30.26 -23.57 40.00
N VAL A 191 31.46 -24.13 39.84
CA VAL A 191 31.89 -25.30 40.60
C VAL A 191 32.52 -24.81 41.90
N SER A 192 31.86 -25.09 43.02
CA SER A 192 32.43 -24.91 44.36
C SER A 192 33.10 -26.22 44.77
N ILE A 193 34.38 -26.16 45.16
CA ILE A 193 35.11 -27.30 45.70
C ILE A 193 35.46 -26.97 47.15
N TYR A 194 34.98 -27.82 48.08
CA TYR A 194 35.38 -27.87 49.48
C TYR A 194 36.59 -28.80 49.66
#